data_AF-A0A1V1PMM8-F1
#
_entry.id   AF-A0A1V1PMM8-F1
#
_cell.length_a   1.000
_cell.length_b   1.000
_cell.length_c   1.000
_cell.angle_alpha   90.00
_cell.angle_beta   90.00
_cell.angle_gamma   90.00
#
_symmetry.space_group_name_H-M   'P 1'
#
loop_
_entity.id
_entity.type
_entity.pdbx_description
1 polymer ?
#
loop_
_entity_poly.entity_id
_entity_poly.type
_entity_poly.pdbx_seq_one_letter_code
_entity_poly.pdbx_strand_id
1 'polypeptide(L)'
;MADVFISYSRADHDRVKPIVDRISSLGYSIWWDKHLRAGQVFVDEIERQLSAARAVFTAWSFNARNSTWVYAESSRGLDANKFIQARIDTVQLPLPFDALQVTDLSSRGAQWGPLEQALTRLVRQGAPPDPPSRLRGLGPLATPAVAGSPKLLSTATGASLAAYAGALSATYNGAMSPEQMQLVLTGVVGVASASATLTAERLFSIARAGG
;
A
#
# COMPACT_ATOMS: atom_id res chain seq x y z
N MET A 1 -17.85 -24.31 1.70
CA MET A 1 -17.10 -23.04 1.78
C MET A 1 -16.60 -22.75 0.38
N ALA A 2 -16.80 -21.56 -0.17
CA ALA A 2 -16.28 -21.25 -1.49
C ALA A 2 -14.77 -20.95 -1.45
N ASP A 3 -14.04 -21.33 -2.49
CA ASP A 3 -12.64 -20.98 -2.67
C ASP A 3 -12.49 -19.51 -3.04
N VAL A 4 -13.34 -19.04 -3.96
CA VAL A 4 -13.27 -17.70 -4.53
C VAL A 4 -14.59 -16.95 -4.30
N PHE A 5 -14.49 -15.82 -3.62
CA PHE A 5 -15.56 -14.83 -3.51
C PHE A 5 -15.44 -13.82 -4.64
N ILE A 6 -16.51 -13.56 -5.38
CA ILE A 6 -16.48 -12.59 -6.50
C ILE A 6 -17.30 -11.35 -6.14
N SER A 7 -16.61 -10.21 -6.05
CA SER A 7 -17.21 -8.88 -5.90
C SER A 7 -17.32 -8.19 -7.26
N TYR A 8 -18.51 -7.71 -7.58
CA TYR A 8 -18.81 -7.02 -8.83
C TYR A 8 -20.09 -6.16 -8.70
N SER A 9 -20.28 -5.23 -9.64
CA SER A 9 -21.56 -4.51 -9.74
C SER A 9 -22.63 -5.39 -10.39
N ARG A 10 -23.84 -5.40 -9.82
CA ARG A 10 -24.98 -6.14 -10.41
C ARG A 10 -25.31 -5.72 -11.84
N ALA A 11 -25.05 -4.46 -12.20
CA ALA A 11 -25.26 -3.96 -13.55
C ALA A 11 -24.34 -4.64 -14.58
N ASP A 12 -23.25 -5.29 -14.13
CA ASP A 12 -22.29 -5.99 -14.98
C ASP A 12 -22.41 -7.51 -14.87
N HIS A 13 -23.56 -8.03 -14.39
CA HIS A 13 -23.78 -9.47 -14.19
C HIS A 13 -23.44 -10.30 -15.43
N ASP A 14 -24.04 -9.99 -16.58
CA ASP A 14 -23.83 -10.72 -17.83
C ASP A 14 -22.37 -10.67 -18.30
N ARG A 15 -21.65 -9.61 -17.94
CA ARG A 15 -20.24 -9.41 -18.31
C ARG A 15 -19.29 -10.19 -17.40
N VAL A 16 -19.67 -10.37 -16.13
CA VAL A 16 -18.88 -11.10 -15.13
C VAL A 16 -19.13 -12.60 -15.22
N LYS A 17 -20.30 -13.03 -15.69
CA LYS A 17 -20.65 -14.44 -15.86
C LYS A 17 -19.58 -15.26 -16.62
N PRO A 18 -19.06 -14.84 -17.78
CA PRO A 18 -18.00 -15.58 -18.47
C PRO A 18 -16.71 -15.74 -17.65
N ILE A 19 -16.38 -14.75 -16.83
CA ILE A 19 -15.22 -14.81 -15.92
C ILE A 19 -15.46 -15.86 -14.85
N VAL A 20 -16.67 -15.90 -14.29
CA VAL A 20 -17.04 -16.91 -13.30
C VAL A 20 -17.01 -18.31 -13.90
N ASP A 21 -17.61 -18.51 -15.07
CA ASP A 21 -17.60 -19.79 -15.76
C ASP A 21 -16.16 -20.27 -16.02
N ARG A 22 -15.27 -19.34 -16.42
CA ARG A 22 -13.84 -19.64 -16.60
C ARG A 22 -13.17 -20.05 -15.31
N ILE A 23 -13.31 -19.29 -14.22
CA ILE A 23 -12.71 -19.64 -12.93
C ILE A 23 -13.26 -20.98 -12.42
N SER A 24 -14.55 -21.25 -12.64
CA SER A 24 -15.19 -22.50 -12.24
C SER A 24 -14.63 -23.68 -13.03
N SER A 25 -14.34 -23.50 -14.31
CA SER A 25 -13.74 -24.52 -15.19
C SER A 25 -12.34 -24.96 -14.73
N LEU A 26 -11.65 -24.12 -13.94
CA LEU A 26 -10.35 -24.44 -13.33
C LEU A 26 -10.47 -25.30 -12.06
N GLY A 27 -11.70 -25.65 -11.65
CA GLY A 27 -11.99 -26.49 -10.50
C GLY A 27 -12.13 -25.74 -9.18
N TYR A 28 -12.32 -24.42 -9.20
CA TYR A 28 -12.56 -23.63 -8.00
C TYR A 28 -14.05 -23.57 -7.66
N SER A 29 -14.38 -23.68 -6.38
CA SER A 29 -15.73 -23.36 -5.90
C SER A 29 -15.90 -21.85 -5.77
N ILE A 30 -16.97 -21.31 -6.34
CA ILE A 30 -17.18 -19.87 -6.48
C ILE A 30 -18.43 -19.46 -5.75
N TRP A 31 -18.34 -18.34 -5.06
CA TRP A 31 -19.48 -17.63 -4.53
C TRP A 31 -19.65 -16.31 -5.27
N TRP A 32 -20.76 -16.19 -5.99
CA TRP A 32 -21.15 -15.04 -6.81
C TRP A 32 -22.68 -15.04 -7.01
N ASP A 33 -23.22 -13.99 -7.61
CA ASP A 33 -24.64 -13.88 -8.01
C ASP A 33 -25.69 -14.22 -6.95
N LYS A 34 -25.79 -13.35 -5.95
CA LYS A 34 -26.91 -13.36 -5.01
C LYS A 34 -28.15 -12.85 -5.72
N HIS A 35 -29.07 -13.75 -6.04
CA HIS A 35 -30.46 -13.37 -6.19
C HIS A 35 -30.95 -12.78 -4.87
N LEU A 36 -30.94 -11.45 -4.76
CA LEU A 36 -31.72 -10.73 -3.76
C LEU A 36 -33.20 -10.87 -4.10
N ARG A 37 -33.73 -12.10 -4.08
CA ARG A 37 -35.18 -12.30 -4.07
C ARG A 37 -35.65 -11.78 -2.72
N ALA A 38 -36.34 -10.63 -2.74
CA ALA A 38 -37.13 -10.10 -1.65
C ALA A 38 -36.51 -10.28 -0.24
N GLY A 39 -35.52 -9.45 0.08
CA GLY A 39 -35.33 -9.00 1.46
C GLY A 39 -34.26 -9.67 2.32
N GLN A 40 -33.76 -10.88 2.05
CA GLN A 40 -32.76 -11.48 2.96
C GLN A 40 -31.71 -12.35 2.24
N VAL A 41 -30.69 -11.71 1.68
CA VAL A 41 -29.34 -12.23 1.92
C VAL A 41 -28.80 -11.43 3.08
N PHE A 42 -28.69 -12.07 4.25
CA PHE A 42 -28.16 -11.44 5.44
C PHE A 42 -26.77 -10.91 5.13
N VAL A 43 -26.51 -9.65 5.47
CA VAL A 43 -25.15 -9.07 5.44
C VAL A 43 -24.18 -10.03 6.11
N ASP A 44 -24.60 -10.66 7.20
CA ASP A 44 -23.86 -11.70 7.92
C ASP A 44 -23.43 -12.89 7.05
N GLU A 45 -24.27 -13.36 6.13
CA GLU A 45 -23.89 -14.43 5.20
C GLU A 45 -22.80 -13.96 4.26
N ILE A 46 -22.90 -12.71 3.81
CA ILE A 46 -21.90 -12.12 2.92
C ILE A 46 -20.57 -12.01 3.64
N GLU A 47 -20.59 -11.47 4.85
CA GLU A 47 -19.39 -11.36 5.68
C GLU A 47 -18.81 -12.72 6.01
N ARG A 48 -19.65 -13.71 6.31
CA ARG A 48 -19.23 -15.09 6.54
C ARG A 48 -18.52 -15.66 5.33
N GLN A 49 -19.11 -15.54 4.14
CA GLN A 49 -18.52 -16.07 2.90
C GLN A 49 -17.27 -15.29 2.49
N LEU A 50 -17.27 -13.96 2.66
CA LEU A 50 -16.11 -13.11 2.40
C LEU A 50 -14.95 -13.49 3.32
N SER A 51 -15.20 -13.69 4.61
CA SER A 51 -14.21 -14.10 5.61
C SER A 51 -13.71 -15.53 5.34
N ALA A 52 -14.63 -16.43 5.01
CA ALA A 52 -14.38 -17.83 4.71
C ALA A 52 -13.61 -18.10 3.42
N ALA A 53 -13.79 -17.25 2.40
CA ALA A 53 -13.20 -17.46 1.10
C ALA A 53 -11.67 -17.38 1.15
N ARG A 54 -11.03 -18.20 0.33
CA ARG A 54 -9.56 -18.27 0.22
C ARG A 54 -9.01 -17.14 -0.65
N ALA A 55 -9.81 -16.70 -1.62
CA ALA A 55 -9.53 -15.55 -2.46
C ALA A 55 -10.78 -14.66 -2.58
N VAL A 56 -10.55 -13.34 -2.60
CA VAL A 56 -11.55 -12.31 -2.92
C VAL A 56 -11.15 -11.70 -4.25
N PHE A 57 -11.93 -12.00 -5.28
CA PHE A 57 -11.73 -11.51 -6.63
C PHE A 57 -12.68 -10.36 -6.92
N THR A 58 -12.16 -9.24 -7.41
CA THR A 58 -12.97 -8.08 -7.81
C THR A 58 -12.89 -7.81 -9.30
N ALA A 59 -14.05 -7.70 -9.95
CA ALA A 59 -14.18 -7.31 -11.34
C ALA A 59 -14.53 -5.81 -11.44
N TRP A 60 -13.54 -4.99 -11.80
CA TRP A 60 -13.68 -3.55 -11.93
C TRP A 60 -14.28 -3.14 -13.29
N SER A 61 -15.47 -2.54 -13.22
CA SER A 61 -16.18 -1.88 -14.31
C SER A 61 -16.42 -0.41 -13.99
N PHE A 62 -16.98 0.35 -14.93
CA PHE A 62 -17.46 1.71 -14.65
C PHE A 62 -18.45 1.76 -13.49
N ASN A 63 -19.30 0.74 -13.33
CA ASN A 63 -20.27 0.68 -12.24
C ASN A 63 -19.63 0.23 -10.92
N ALA A 64 -18.75 -0.77 -10.97
CA ALA A 64 -18.12 -1.36 -9.79
C ALA A 64 -17.22 -0.36 -9.06
N ARG A 65 -16.50 0.50 -9.81
CA ARG A 65 -15.68 1.59 -9.24
C ARG A 65 -16.47 2.48 -8.29
N ASN A 66 -17.72 2.79 -8.64
CA ASN A 66 -18.56 3.74 -7.90
C ASN A 66 -19.43 3.04 -6.84
N SER A 67 -19.30 1.73 -6.68
CA SER A 67 -20.08 0.95 -5.71
C SER A 67 -19.37 0.91 -4.36
N THR A 68 -19.96 1.54 -3.35
CA THR A 68 -19.50 1.48 -1.95
C THR A 68 -19.38 0.04 -1.45
N TRP A 69 -20.30 -0.83 -1.88
CA TRP A 69 -20.31 -2.23 -1.49
C TRP A 69 -19.12 -3.00 -2.06
N VAL A 70 -18.84 -2.83 -3.37
CA VAL A 70 -17.69 -3.46 -4.02
C VAL A 70 -16.39 -2.96 -3.40
N TYR A 71 -16.30 -1.65 -3.14
CA TYR A 71 -15.15 -1.07 -2.46
C TYR A 71 -14.92 -1.73 -1.09
N ALA A 72 -15.96 -1.82 -0.25
CA ALA A 72 -15.86 -2.40 1.09
C ALA A 72 -15.45 -3.88 1.09
N GLU A 73 -16.03 -4.69 0.20
CA GLU A 73 -15.65 -6.11 0.05
C GLU A 73 -14.20 -6.27 -0.44
N SER A 74 -13.79 -5.41 -1.38
CA SER A 74 -12.43 -5.37 -1.91
C SER A 74 -11.41 -5.00 -0.84
N SER A 75 -11.71 -3.97 -0.04
CA SER A 75 -10.84 -3.52 1.06
C SER A 75 -10.65 -4.63 2.10
N ARG A 76 -11.73 -5.31 2.49
CA ARG A 76 -11.65 -6.45 3.42
C ARG A 76 -10.83 -7.61 2.86
N GLY A 77 -10.96 -7.90 1.57
CA GLY A 77 -10.13 -8.90 0.90
C GLY A 77 -8.64 -8.51 0.92
N LEU A 78 -8.36 -7.23 0.72
CA LEU A 78 -7.00 -6.68 0.71
C LEU A 78 -6.36 -6.75 2.10
N ASP A 79 -7.08 -6.31 3.13
CA ASP A 79 -6.64 -6.36 4.53
C ASP A 79 -6.34 -7.80 4.98
N ALA A 80 -7.10 -8.76 4.47
CA ALA A 80 -6.92 -10.18 4.74
C ALA A 80 -5.85 -10.87 3.86
N ASN A 81 -5.07 -10.12 3.08
CA ASN A 81 -4.04 -10.63 2.16
C ASN A 81 -4.54 -11.71 1.19
N LYS A 82 -5.79 -11.60 0.73
CA LYS A 82 -6.43 -12.57 -0.17
C LYS A 82 -7.10 -11.93 -1.37
N PHE A 83 -6.65 -10.74 -1.73
CA PHE A 83 -7.26 -9.94 -2.78
C PHE A 83 -6.62 -10.20 -4.15
N ILE A 84 -7.47 -10.37 -5.15
CA ILE A 84 -7.13 -10.45 -6.56
C ILE A 84 -8.09 -9.52 -7.32
N GLN A 85 -7.60 -8.85 -8.36
CA GLN A 85 -8.45 -7.94 -9.14
C GLN A 85 -8.21 -8.04 -10.63
N ALA A 86 -9.26 -7.77 -11.38
CA ALA A 86 -9.22 -7.56 -12.80
C ALA A 86 -10.08 -6.37 -13.20
N ARG A 87 -9.70 -5.68 -14.29
CA ARG A 87 -10.55 -4.69 -14.94
C ARG A 87 -11.22 -5.30 -16.15
N ILE A 88 -12.51 -5.05 -16.31
CA ILE A 88 -13.30 -5.42 -17.51
C ILE A 88 -13.59 -4.19 -18.39
N ASP A 89 -13.40 -2.99 -17.84
CA ASP A 89 -13.47 -1.70 -18.53
C ASP A 89 -12.13 -0.95 -18.45
N THR A 90 -11.92 -0.02 -19.38
CA THR A 90 -10.82 0.96 -19.31
C THR A 90 -11.15 2.05 -18.30
N VAL A 91 -11.17 1.68 -17.02
CA VAL A 91 -11.51 2.55 -15.89
C VAL A 91 -10.29 2.75 -14.99
N GLN A 92 -10.15 3.96 -14.43
CA GLN A 92 -9.20 4.20 -13.36
C GLN A 92 -9.74 3.62 -12.05
N LEU A 93 -8.96 2.75 -11.40
CA LEU A 93 -9.36 2.12 -10.14
C LEU A 93 -9.31 3.13 -8.98
N PRO A 94 -10.15 2.95 -7.94
CA PRO A 94 -10.06 3.77 -6.75
C PRO A 94 -8.83 3.40 -5.91
N LEU A 95 -8.26 4.37 -5.18
CA LEU A 95 -7.18 4.11 -4.22
C LEU A 95 -7.68 3.18 -3.09
N PRO A 96 -6.85 2.23 -2.60
CA PRO A 96 -5.45 1.96 -2.98
C PRO A 96 -5.30 0.92 -4.11
N PHE A 97 -6.39 0.50 -4.76
CA PHE A 97 -6.41 -0.61 -5.71
C PHE A 97 -5.68 -0.31 -7.02
N ASP A 98 -5.54 0.96 -7.39
CA ASP A 98 -4.76 1.41 -8.55
C ASP A 98 -3.24 1.19 -8.40
N ALA A 99 -2.73 1.15 -7.17
CA ALA A 99 -1.32 0.85 -6.87
C ALA A 99 -1.00 -0.65 -6.88
N LEU A 100 -2.02 -1.51 -6.95
CA LEU A 100 -1.87 -2.96 -6.96
C LEU A 100 -1.81 -3.50 -8.39
N GLN A 101 -1.33 -4.74 -8.55
CA GLN A 101 -1.38 -5.42 -9.85
C GLN A 101 -2.84 -5.59 -10.31
N VAL A 102 -3.10 -5.26 -11.58
CA VAL A 102 -4.42 -5.38 -12.20
C VAL A 102 -4.31 -6.30 -13.40
N THR A 103 -5.14 -7.35 -13.43
CA THR A 103 -5.32 -8.14 -14.65
C THR A 103 -6.25 -7.41 -15.60
N ASP A 104 -5.85 -7.29 -16.87
CA ASP A 104 -6.73 -6.74 -17.90
C ASP A 104 -7.56 -7.85 -18.55
N LEU A 105 -8.87 -7.82 -18.33
CA LEU A 105 -9.85 -8.72 -18.96
C LEU A 105 -10.77 -7.95 -19.93
N SER A 106 -10.41 -6.72 -20.30
CA SER A 106 -11.14 -5.98 -21.32
C SER A 106 -11.01 -6.66 -22.70
N SER A 107 -12.06 -6.54 -23.51
CA SER A 107 -12.34 -7.38 -24.69
C SER A 107 -11.29 -7.37 -25.82
N ARG A 108 -10.28 -6.48 -25.80
CA ARG A 108 -9.24 -6.41 -26.84
C ARG A 108 -7.95 -7.16 -26.51
N GLY A 109 -7.80 -7.72 -25.30
CA GLY A 109 -6.55 -8.38 -24.90
C GLY A 109 -6.62 -9.04 -23.54
N ALA A 110 -7.64 -9.87 -23.31
CA ALA A 110 -7.86 -10.52 -22.02
C ALA A 110 -6.66 -11.40 -21.62
N GLN A 111 -6.00 -11.04 -20.52
CA GLN A 111 -4.83 -11.74 -20.00
C GLN A 111 -5.26 -12.71 -18.90
N TRP A 112 -5.66 -13.92 -19.28
CA TRP A 112 -6.09 -14.94 -18.32
C TRP A 112 -4.93 -15.53 -17.50
N GLY A 113 -3.74 -15.63 -18.10
CA GLY A 113 -2.57 -16.24 -17.45
C GLY A 113 -2.23 -15.64 -16.07
N PRO A 114 -2.09 -14.31 -15.93
CA PRO A 114 -1.84 -13.67 -14.64
C PRO A 114 -2.92 -13.96 -13.59
N LEU A 115 -4.20 -13.96 -13.97
CA LEU A 115 -5.31 -14.28 -13.08
C LEU A 115 -5.24 -15.74 -12.61
N GLU A 116 -5.03 -16.67 -13.53
CA GLU A 116 -4.93 -18.10 -13.23
C GLU A 116 -3.75 -18.42 -12.30
N GLN A 117 -2.61 -17.75 -12.51
CA GLN A 117 -1.44 -17.85 -11.65
C GLN A 117 -1.70 -17.29 -10.25
N ALA A 118 -2.33 -16.11 -10.16
CA ALA A 118 -2.70 -15.50 -8.88
C ALA A 118 -3.66 -16.39 -8.08
N LEU A 119 -4.67 -16.95 -8.74
CA LEU A 119 -5.62 -17.89 -8.13
C LEU A 119 -4.92 -19.17 -7.66
N THR A 120 -4.05 -19.74 -8.49
CA THR A 120 -3.30 -20.95 -8.13
C THR A 120 -2.41 -20.72 -6.93
N ARG A 121 -1.69 -19.58 -6.89
CA ARG A 121 -0.83 -19.23 -5.76
C ARG A 121 -1.64 -19.04 -4.48
N LEU A 122 -2.68 -18.22 -4.53
CA LEU A 122 -3.44 -17.86 -3.34
C LEU A 122 -4.29 -19.03 -2.84
N VAL A 123 -5.02 -19.67 -3.75
CA VAL A 123 -5.94 -20.75 -3.40
C VAL A 123 -5.20 -22.06 -3.24
N ARG A 124 -4.36 -22.52 -4.17
CA ARG A 124 -3.77 -23.87 -4.05
C ARG A 124 -2.53 -23.92 -3.17
N GLN A 125 -1.68 -22.89 -3.23
CA GLN A 125 -0.40 -22.86 -2.49
C GLN A 125 -0.51 -22.15 -1.14
N GLY A 126 -1.60 -21.41 -0.89
CA GLY A 126 -1.78 -20.64 0.35
C GLY A 126 -0.76 -19.51 0.51
N ALA A 127 -0.11 -19.11 -0.58
CA ALA A 127 0.87 -18.03 -0.58
C ALA A 127 0.16 -16.71 -0.87
N PRO A 128 0.48 -15.62 -0.12
CA PRO A 128 -0.13 -14.32 -0.34
C PRO A 128 0.14 -13.81 -1.77
N PRO A 129 -0.69 -12.87 -2.28
CA PRO A 129 -0.48 -12.23 -3.57
C PRO A 129 0.92 -11.61 -3.64
N ASP A 130 1.50 -11.51 -4.83
CA ASP A 130 2.78 -10.81 -5.00
C ASP A 130 2.64 -9.41 -4.40
N PRO A 131 3.64 -8.95 -3.63
CA PRO A 131 3.60 -7.63 -3.05
C PRO A 131 3.39 -6.60 -4.17
N PRO A 132 2.61 -5.52 -3.92
CA PRO A 132 2.40 -4.48 -4.90
C PRO A 132 3.74 -4.11 -5.52
N SER A 133 3.78 -4.06 -6.85
CA SER A 133 4.97 -3.72 -7.61
C SER A 133 5.64 -2.55 -6.92
N ARG A 134 6.75 -2.80 -6.20
CA ARG A 134 7.47 -1.74 -5.49
C ARG A 134 7.65 -0.65 -6.53
N LEU A 135 7.21 0.57 -6.23
CA LEU A 135 7.49 1.75 -7.06
C LEU A 135 8.92 1.57 -7.57
N ARG A 136 9.04 1.40 -8.89
CA ARG A 136 10.25 0.93 -9.57
C ARG A 136 11.42 1.62 -8.90
N GLY A 137 12.26 0.82 -8.21
CA GLY A 137 13.17 1.29 -7.17
C GLY A 137 13.73 2.66 -7.51
N LEU A 138 13.30 3.66 -6.74
CA LEU A 138 14.02 4.90 -6.59
C LEU A 138 15.50 4.49 -6.44
N GLY A 139 16.35 4.89 -7.40
CA GLY A 139 17.75 4.47 -7.47
C GLY A 139 18.49 4.70 -6.14
N PRO A 140 19.75 4.29 -6.00
CA PRO A 140 20.48 4.36 -4.71
C PRO A 140 20.55 5.76 -4.06
N LEU A 141 20.13 6.82 -4.77
CA LEU A 141 20.06 8.21 -4.33
C LEU A 141 18.64 8.79 -4.24
N ALA A 142 17.62 8.07 -4.67
CA ALA A 142 16.27 8.58 -4.64
C ALA A 142 15.67 8.32 -3.26
N THR A 143 15.83 9.33 -2.41
CA THR A 143 15.19 9.42 -1.11
C THR A 143 13.67 9.35 -1.29
N PRO A 144 12.95 8.53 -0.50
CA PRO A 144 11.50 8.60 -0.48
C PRO A 144 11.07 10.03 -0.15
N ALA A 145 10.12 10.56 -0.90
CA ALA A 145 9.40 11.76 -0.48
C ALA A 145 8.67 11.44 0.83
N VAL A 146 9.27 11.87 1.94
CA VAL A 146 8.66 12.16 3.24
C VAL A 146 7.88 11.00 3.90
N ALA A 147 8.58 10.08 4.58
CA ALA A 147 8.15 9.46 5.83
C ALA A 147 9.23 8.47 6.36
N GLY A 148 9.91 8.85 7.44
CA GLY A 148 10.89 7.99 8.15
C GLY A 148 12.33 8.23 7.69
N SER A 149 13.16 8.92 8.47
CA SER A 149 13.61 8.38 9.74
C SER A 149 14.06 9.51 10.71
N PRO A 150 13.63 9.48 11.99
CA PRO A 150 14.18 10.35 13.03
C PRO A 150 15.64 10.01 13.39
N LYS A 151 16.18 8.91 12.84
CA LYS A 151 17.51 8.39 13.19
C LYS A 151 18.64 9.32 12.78
N LEU A 152 18.64 9.84 11.55
CA LEU A 152 19.73 10.72 11.05
C LEU A 152 19.80 12.06 11.81
N LEU A 153 18.65 12.65 12.10
CA LEU A 153 18.56 13.86 12.93
C LEU A 153 19.01 13.59 14.36
N SER A 154 18.60 12.47 14.97
CA SER A 154 19.03 12.11 16.33
C SER A 154 20.53 11.80 16.43
N THR A 155 21.13 11.18 15.41
CA THR A 155 22.57 10.89 15.39
C THR A 155 23.40 12.16 15.19
N ALA A 156 22.92 13.11 14.38
CA ALA A 156 23.60 14.39 14.17
C ALA A 156 23.64 15.22 15.47
N THR A 157 22.51 15.30 16.19
CA THR A 157 22.46 16.00 17.49
C THR A 157 23.37 15.35 18.53
N GLY A 158 23.38 14.01 18.61
CA GLY A 158 24.27 13.27 19.51
C GLY A 158 25.75 13.50 19.22
N ALA A 159 26.14 13.48 17.94
CA ALA A 159 27.52 13.74 17.52
C ALA A 159 27.95 15.18 17.82
N SER A 160 27.09 16.18 17.61
CA SER A 160 27.39 17.58 17.95
C SER A 160 27.57 17.80 19.45
N LEU A 161 26.75 17.15 20.29
CA LEU A 161 26.87 17.25 21.74
C LEU A 161 28.17 16.59 22.25
N ALA A 162 28.53 15.43 21.69
CA ALA A 162 29.78 14.75 22.02
C ALA A 162 31.01 15.56 21.60
N ALA A 163 30.98 16.17 20.40
CA ALA A 163 32.05 17.04 19.92
C ALA A 163 32.20 18.30 20.79
N TYR A 164 31.09 18.90 21.24
CA TYR A 164 31.09 20.05 22.15
C TYR A 164 31.68 19.69 23.52
N ALA A 165 31.25 18.57 24.12
CA ALA A 165 31.77 18.10 25.40
C ALA A 165 33.27 17.74 25.32
N GLY A 166 33.70 17.13 24.21
CA GLY A 166 35.11 16.82 23.94
C GLY A 166 35.99 18.08 23.82
N ALA A 167 35.51 19.10 23.10
CA ALA A 167 36.23 20.36 22.95
C ALA A 167 36.35 21.13 24.28
N LEU A 168 35.28 21.18 25.08
CA LEU A 168 35.31 21.78 26.42
C LEU A 168 36.33 21.09 27.34
N SER A 169 36.33 19.75 27.36
CA SER A 169 37.26 18.97 28.17
C SER A 169 38.72 19.17 27.72
N ALA A 170 38.96 19.22 26.41
CA ALA A 170 40.31 19.44 25.85
C ALA A 170 40.85 20.85 26.17
N THR A 171 40.00 21.88 26.15
CA THR A 171 40.40 23.24 26.53
C THR A 171 40.67 23.37 28.03
N TYR A 172 39.86 22.74 28.89
CA TYR A 172 40.06 22.78 30.34
C TYR A 172 41.37 22.09 30.76
N ASN A 173 41.76 21.02 30.07
CA ASN A 173 43.02 20.31 30.31
C ASN A 173 44.23 20.91 29.59
N GLY A 174 44.08 22.08 28.93
CA GLY A 174 45.16 22.77 28.23
C GLY A 174 45.63 22.09 26.93
N ALA A 175 44.93 21.06 26.46
CA ALA A 175 45.27 20.32 25.25
C ALA A 175 44.80 21.02 23.96
N MET A 176 43.91 22.00 24.06
CA MET A 176 43.38 22.77 22.94
C MET A 176 43.41 24.27 23.24
N SER A 177 43.91 25.08 22.30
CA SER A 177 43.95 26.54 22.47
C SER A 177 42.55 27.17 22.34
N PRO A 178 42.31 28.36 22.94
CA PRO A 178 41.03 29.05 22.83
C PRO A 178 40.58 29.35 21.39
N GLU A 179 41.52 29.58 20.48
CA GLU A 179 41.24 29.81 19.06
C GLU A 179 40.73 28.55 18.34
N GLN A 180 41.30 27.39 18.68
CA GLN A 180 40.83 26.10 18.17
C GLN A 180 39.42 25.76 18.69
N MET A 181 39.12 26.14 19.93
CA MET A 181 37.78 25.98 20.51
C MET A 181 36.74 26.84 19.78
N GLN A 182 37.05 28.10 19.44
CA GLN A 182 36.14 28.96 18.69
C GLN A 182 35.78 28.39 17.32
N LEU A 183 36.74 27.75 16.64
CA LEU A 183 36.49 27.11 15.34
C LEU A 183 35.53 25.92 15.46
N VAL A 184 35.68 25.09 16.50
CA VAL A 184 34.76 23.98 16.80
C VAL A 184 33.37 24.50 17.16
N LEU A 185 33.27 25.54 18.00
CA LEU A 185 32.00 26.15 18.37
C LEU A 185 31.24 26.72 17.16
N THR A 186 31.96 27.37 16.25
CA THR A 186 31.38 27.89 15.00
C THR A 186 30.82 26.76 14.14
N GLY A 187 31.54 25.64 14.04
CA GLY A 187 31.05 24.43 13.36
C GLY A 187 29.79 23.85 13.99
N VAL A 188 29.73 23.77 15.32
CA VAL A 188 28.56 23.28 16.07
C VAL A 188 27.34 24.18 15.85
N VAL A 189 27.51 25.51 15.87
CA VAL A 189 26.41 26.47 15.59
C VAL A 189 25.89 26.34 14.16
N GLY A 190 26.78 26.13 13.18
CA GLY A 190 26.40 25.91 11.79
C GLY A 190 25.55 24.67 11.60
N VAL A 191 25.95 23.54 12.20
CA VAL A 191 25.21 22.27 12.14
C VAL A 191 23.86 22.37 12.87
N ALA A 192 23.83 23.03 14.04
CA ALA A 192 22.59 23.24 14.79
C ALA A 192 21.58 24.11 14.02
N SER A 193 22.06 25.19 13.38
CA SER A 193 21.24 26.08 12.57
C SER A 193 20.64 25.36 11.35
N ALA A 194 21.46 24.60 10.62
CA ALA A 194 20.98 23.80 9.48
C ALA A 194 19.93 22.76 9.91
N SER A 195 20.14 22.12 11.06
CA SER A 195 19.19 21.14 11.62
C SER A 195 17.86 21.78 12.02
N ALA A 196 17.89 22.98 12.60
CA ALA A 196 16.70 23.74 12.97
C ALA A 196 15.89 24.15 11.73
N THR A 197 16.54 24.64 10.68
CA THR A 197 15.88 25.03 9.43
C THR A 197 15.18 23.85 8.76
N LEU A 198 15.86 22.69 8.67
CA LEU A 198 15.27 21.48 8.10
C LEU A 198 14.07 20.97 8.93
N THR A 199 14.11 21.13 10.25
CA THR A 199 13.00 20.78 11.14
C THR A 199 11.81 21.72 10.96
N ALA A 200 12.07 23.02 10.79
CA ALA A 200 11.05 24.03 10.53
C ALA A 200 10.35 23.80 9.17
N GLU A 201 11.10 23.59 8.09
CA GLU A 201 10.53 23.26 6.77
C GLU A 201 9.65 22.00 6.82
N ARG A 202 10.06 21.01 7.62
CA ARG A 202 9.28 19.79 7.82
C ARG A 202 7.95 20.06 8.54
N LEU A 203 7.94 20.88 9.59
CA LEU A 203 6.70 21.25 10.29
C LEU A 203 5.74 22.02 9.37
N PHE A 204 6.26 22.95 8.56
CA PHE A 204 5.46 23.72 7.60
C PHE A 204 4.88 22.86 6.47
N SER A 205 5.65 21.89 5.95
CA SER A 205 5.16 20.98 4.90
C SER A 205 4.06 20.05 5.41
N ILE A 206 4.16 19.55 6.64
CA ILE A 206 3.11 18.73 7.27
C ILE A 206 1.84 19.56 7.49
N ALA A 207 1.96 20.80 7.98
CA ALA A 207 0.82 21.68 8.19
C ALA A 207 0.07 22.02 6.88
N ARG A 208 0.77 22.12 5.73
CA ARG A 208 0.14 22.32 4.42
C ARG A 208 -0.53 21.07 3.84
N ALA A 209 -0.08 19.88 4.21
CA ALA A 209 -0.63 18.62 3.69
C ALA A 209 -1.89 18.13 4.41
N GLY A 210 -2.22 18.74 5.56
CA GLY A 210 -3.39 18.39 6.39
C GLY A 210 -4.58 19.35 6.27
N GLY A 211 -4.65 20.17 5.22
CA GLY A 211 -5.72 21.14 4.96
C GLY A 211 -6.51 20.82 3.69
#